data_AF-A0A0V1C2R1-F1
#
_entry.id   AF-A0A0V1C2R1-F1
#
_cell.length_a   1.000
_cell.length_b   1.000
_cell.length_c   1.000
_cell.angle_alpha   90.00
_cell.angle_beta   90.00
_cell.angle_gamma   90.00
#
_symmetry.space_group_name_H-M   'P 1'
#
loop_
_entity.id
_entity.type
_entity.pdbx_description
1 polymer ?
#
loop_
_entity_poly.entity_id
_entity_poly.type
_entity_poly.pdbx_seq_one_letter_code
_entity_poly.pdbx_strand_id
1 'polypeptide(L)'
;LSSSTTDKKNGQLSPSLLVFDRVGFVNALVNECYQNQTCLPVLLLLAFRYFDVLGIPEKSIQLYFEVENAITVFLLDSTSCFLFLFWLQNMRRLNHLLSQYSGSSQFSTPAIEHLIEKYKFHRTNPQIILSHCQWQVSNIYKNLFHECIAPRICPLLVPALLEFKSDDVNKCITKRGAKNGKKFEDKHMEMLIHHLDTVHNAAMIVTFDAKAMQCLFSDIAKLILTVSFNELMFRRDLCNLRSGVRI
;
A
#
# COMPACT_ATOMS: atom_id res chain seq x y z
N LEU A 1 40.65 41.30 -19.14
CA LEU A 1 42.08 41.06 -18.84
C LEU A 1 42.21 40.93 -17.33
N SER A 2 41.83 39.79 -16.74
CA SER A 2 42.61 38.53 -16.59
C SER A 2 43.52 38.53 -15.36
N SER A 3 43.06 37.90 -14.28
CA SER A 3 43.75 36.84 -13.51
C SER A 3 42.89 36.51 -12.28
N SER A 4 42.11 35.44 -12.26
CA SER A 4 42.51 34.05 -11.97
C SER A 4 43.10 33.85 -10.56
N THR A 5 42.21 33.57 -9.61
CA THR A 5 42.52 32.66 -8.48
C THR A 5 41.36 31.68 -8.37
N THR A 6 41.52 30.60 -9.13
CA THR A 6 40.76 29.36 -9.00
C THR A 6 41.21 28.64 -7.73
N ASP A 7 40.52 28.87 -6.62
CA ASP A 7 40.58 27.95 -5.48
C ASP A 7 39.48 26.90 -5.63
N LYS A 8 39.82 25.83 -6.36
CA LYS A 8 39.12 24.54 -6.30
C LYS A 8 39.33 23.98 -4.89
N LYS A 9 38.49 24.36 -3.94
CA LYS A 9 38.32 23.59 -2.70
C LYS A 9 37.61 22.29 -3.06
N ASN A 10 38.37 21.20 -3.04
CA ASN A 10 37.88 19.83 -3.04
C ASN A 10 36.69 19.71 -2.08
N GLY A 11 35.51 19.47 -2.64
CA GLY A 11 34.26 19.29 -1.90
C GLY A 11 34.25 17.95 -1.17
N GLN A 12 34.99 17.84 -0.07
CA GLN A 12 34.70 16.81 0.92
C GLN A 12 33.37 17.15 1.57
N LEU A 13 32.33 16.36 1.26
CA LEU A 13 31.07 16.40 2.00
C LEU A 13 31.34 16.19 3.49
N SER A 14 30.59 16.91 4.34
CA SER A 14 30.72 16.74 5.79
C SER A 14 30.51 15.26 6.18
N PRO A 15 31.19 14.76 7.22
CA PRO A 15 31.05 13.36 7.66
C PRO A 15 29.59 12.94 7.93
N SER A 16 28.75 13.89 8.36
CA SER A 16 27.31 13.69 8.57
C SER A 16 26.54 13.39 7.27
N LEU A 17 26.98 13.92 6.13
CA LEU A 17 26.35 13.71 4.82
C LEU A 17 26.71 12.35 4.20
N LEU A 18 27.78 11.71 4.67
CA LEU A 18 28.19 10.36 4.26
C LEU A 18 27.34 9.25 4.91
N VAL A 19 26.62 9.57 6.00
CA VAL A 19 25.77 8.61 6.71
C VAL A 19 24.59 8.18 5.82
N PHE A 20 24.05 9.10 5.03
CA PHE A 20 22.95 8.83 4.09
C PHE A 20 23.38 8.08 2.82
N ASP A 21 24.68 7.97 2.52
CA ASP A 21 25.19 7.23 1.35
C ASP A 21 25.41 5.73 1.66
N ARG A 22 25.09 5.27 2.87
CA ARG A 22 25.26 3.86 3.25
C ARG A 22 23.93 3.14 3.14
N VAL A 23 23.83 2.23 2.19
CA VAL A 23 22.70 1.27 2.04
C VAL A 23 22.35 0.58 3.38
N GLY A 24 23.35 0.25 4.20
CA GLY A 24 23.13 -0.33 5.52
C GLY A 24 22.40 0.60 6.50
N PHE A 25 22.63 1.91 6.43
CA PHE A 25 21.90 2.90 7.22
C PHE A 25 20.46 3.03 6.75
N VAL A 26 20.22 3.07 5.44
CA VAL A 26 18.85 3.15 4.89
C VAL A 26 18.03 1.92 5.25
N ASN A 27 18.62 0.72 5.16
CA ASN A 27 17.95 -0.51 5.59
C ASN A 27 17.67 -0.51 7.10
N ALA A 28 18.61 -0.04 7.92
CA ALA A 28 18.38 0.11 9.35
C ALA A 28 17.26 1.11 9.66
N LEU A 29 17.22 2.24 8.97
CA LEU A 29 16.17 3.26 9.10
C LEU A 29 14.79 2.70 8.73
N VAL A 30 14.69 2.03 7.58
CA VAL A 30 13.43 1.40 7.11
C VAL A 30 12.95 0.36 8.12
N ASN A 31 13.86 -0.48 8.63
CA ASN A 31 13.54 -1.46 9.66
C ASN A 31 13.11 -0.80 10.98
N GLU A 32 13.84 0.21 11.45
CA GLU A 32 13.53 0.91 12.69
C GLU A 32 12.20 1.66 12.60
N CYS A 33 11.90 2.28 11.45
CA CYS A 33 10.61 2.90 11.19
C CYS A 33 9.46 1.90 11.22
N TYR A 34 9.68 0.70 10.70
CA TYR A 34 8.70 -0.38 10.79
C TYR A 34 8.50 -0.85 12.25
N GLN A 35 9.59 -1.12 12.98
CA GLN A 35 9.52 -1.63 14.36
C GLN A 35 8.87 -0.62 15.32
N ASN A 36 9.23 0.65 15.20
CA ASN A 36 8.72 1.71 16.07
C ASN A 36 7.42 2.35 15.53
N GLN A 37 6.92 1.88 14.39
CA GLN A 37 5.76 2.46 13.68
C GLN A 37 5.88 3.98 13.49
N THR A 38 7.12 4.47 13.29
CA THR A 38 7.39 5.90 13.12
C THR A 38 7.19 6.34 11.68
N CYS A 39 6.91 7.63 11.48
CA CYS A 39 6.55 8.17 10.19
C CYS A 39 7.80 8.48 9.34
N LEU A 40 8.31 7.47 8.63
CA LEU A 40 9.36 7.61 7.60
C LEU A 40 9.12 8.79 6.64
N PRO A 41 7.88 9.06 6.15
CA PRO A 41 7.60 10.20 5.28
C PRO A 41 8.04 11.56 5.81
N VAL A 42 7.89 11.80 7.12
CA VAL A 42 8.28 13.08 7.73
C VAL A 42 9.79 13.20 7.80
N LEU A 43 10.49 12.11 8.14
CA LEU A 43 11.95 12.08 8.18
C LEU A 43 12.55 12.34 6.80
N LEU A 44 12.00 11.72 5.76
CA LEU A 44 12.44 11.94 4.38
C LEU A 44 12.18 13.37 3.92
N LEU A 45 11.01 13.94 4.23
CA LEU A 45 10.73 15.33 3.90
C LEU A 45 11.73 16.29 4.56
N LEU A 46 12.06 16.07 5.83
CA LEU A 46 13.07 16.86 6.55
C LEU A 46 14.47 16.70 5.93
N ALA A 47 14.85 15.48 5.56
CA ALA A 47 16.12 15.21 4.88
C ALA A 47 16.19 15.91 3.52
N PHE A 48 15.13 15.84 2.72
CA PHE A 48 15.07 16.53 1.43
C PHE A 48 15.16 18.04 1.59
N ARG A 49 14.50 18.61 2.60
CA ARG A 49 14.62 20.04 2.91
C ARG A 49 16.02 20.42 3.35
N TYR A 50 16.67 19.58 4.14
CA TYR A 50 18.05 19.78 4.54
C TYR A 50 19.00 19.84 3.33
N PHE A 51 18.88 18.89 2.40
CA PHE A 51 19.67 18.88 1.16
C PHE A 51 19.35 20.06 0.23
N ASP A 52 18.07 20.47 0.17
CA ASP A 52 17.62 21.64 -0.59
C ASP A 52 18.28 22.94 -0.09
N VAL A 53 18.33 23.13 1.24
CA VAL A 53 18.96 24.30 1.89
C VAL A 53 20.48 24.30 1.68
N LEU A 54 21.12 23.12 1.74
CA LEU A 54 22.55 22.98 1.47
C LEU A 54 22.92 23.12 -0.02
N GLY A 55 21.94 23.12 -0.92
CA GLY A 55 22.18 23.24 -2.36
C GLY A 55 22.72 21.96 -3.01
N ILE A 56 22.39 20.80 -2.47
CA ILE A 56 22.77 19.47 -2.99
C ILE A 56 21.52 18.60 -3.24
N PRO A 57 20.57 19.05 -4.09
CA PRO A 57 19.28 18.37 -4.30
C PRO A 57 19.41 16.95 -4.86
N GLU A 58 20.53 16.60 -5.49
CA GLU A 58 20.82 15.26 -6.03
C GLU A 58 20.81 14.20 -4.93
N LYS A 59 21.22 14.56 -3.71
CA LYS A 59 21.19 13.67 -2.54
C LYS A 59 19.78 13.27 -2.13
N SER A 60 18.79 14.14 -2.34
CA SER A 60 17.38 13.81 -2.10
C SER A 60 16.91 12.69 -3.01
N ILE A 61 17.32 12.75 -4.28
CA ILE A 61 16.98 11.76 -5.30
C ILE A 61 17.65 10.42 -4.95
N GLN A 62 18.95 10.44 -4.63
CA GLN A 62 19.69 9.24 -4.25
C GLN A 62 19.08 8.57 -3.00
N LEU A 63 18.84 9.34 -1.93
CA LEU A 63 18.24 8.83 -0.70
C LEU A 63 16.86 8.21 -0.97
N TYR A 64 16.04 8.86 -1.79
CA TYR A 64 14.73 8.35 -2.17
C TYR A 64 14.84 6.98 -2.86
N PHE A 65 15.72 6.84 -3.86
CA PHE A 65 15.90 5.57 -4.57
C PHE A 65 16.43 4.44 -3.67
N GLU A 66 17.34 4.76 -2.75
CA GLU A 66 17.82 3.77 -1.77
C GLU A 66 16.68 3.29 -0.86
N VAL A 67 15.81 4.20 -0.41
CA VAL A 67 14.63 3.86 0.40
C VAL A 67 13.61 3.07 -0.41
N GLU A 68 13.34 3.47 -1.65
CA GLU A 68 12.44 2.77 -2.57
C GLU A 68 12.89 1.32 -2.75
N ASN A 69 14.19 1.12 -3.01
CA ASN A 69 14.78 -0.20 -3.15
C ASN A 69 14.71 -1.01 -1.84
N ALA A 70 15.04 -0.39 -0.70
CA ALA A 70 14.95 -1.05 0.61
C ALA A 70 13.54 -1.55 0.91
N ILE A 71 12.51 -0.73 0.68
CA ILE A 71 11.11 -1.12 0.84
C ILE A 71 10.74 -2.23 -0.14
N THR A 72 11.19 -2.15 -1.40
CA THR A 72 10.91 -3.18 -2.41
C THR A 72 11.49 -4.53 -2.00
N VAL A 73 12.76 -4.55 -1.55
CA VAL A 73 13.41 -5.76 -1.03
C VAL A 73 12.69 -6.27 0.22
N PHE A 74 12.26 -5.37 1.11
CA PHE A 74 11.54 -5.74 2.33
C PHE A 74 10.18 -6.40 2.05
N LEU A 75 9.57 -6.08 0.90
CA LEU A 75 8.29 -6.63 0.47
C LEU A 75 8.39 -7.84 -0.45
N LEU A 76 9.56 -8.12 -1.03
CA LEU A 76 9.75 -9.10 -2.11
C LEU A 76 9.20 -10.49 -1.78
N ASP A 77 9.47 -10.99 -0.57
CA ASP A 77 9.07 -12.32 -0.12
C ASP A 77 8.00 -12.28 0.99
N SER A 78 7.37 -11.13 1.21
CA SER A 78 6.37 -10.98 2.27
C SER A 78 5.00 -11.46 1.80
N THR A 79 4.31 -12.19 2.68
CA THR A 79 2.87 -12.49 2.52
C THR A 79 2.02 -11.75 3.57
N SER A 80 2.60 -10.78 4.27
CA SER A 80 1.92 -10.06 5.35
C SER A 80 1.11 -8.89 4.79
N CYS A 81 -0.21 -9.02 4.81
CA CYS A 81 -1.12 -7.96 4.38
C CYS A 81 -0.89 -6.66 5.17
N PHE A 82 -0.67 -6.77 6.48
CA PHE A 82 -0.32 -5.64 7.33
C PHE A 82 0.93 -4.91 6.83
N LEU A 83 1.97 -5.66 6.43
CA LEU A 83 3.22 -5.05 5.99
C LEU A 83 3.06 -4.26 4.69
N PHE A 84 2.32 -4.82 3.71
CA PHE A 84 1.98 -4.11 2.48
C PHE A 84 1.17 -2.85 2.75
N LEU A 85 0.13 -2.95 3.59
CA LEU A 85 -0.72 -1.81 3.94
C LEU A 85 0.09 -0.72 4.66
N PHE A 86 0.98 -1.11 5.58
CA PHE A 86 1.87 -0.20 6.30
C PHE A 86 2.75 0.62 5.34
N TRP A 87 3.47 -0.05 4.44
CA TRP A 87 4.33 0.65 3.48
C TRP A 87 3.52 1.44 2.45
N LEU A 88 2.38 0.92 2.00
CA LEU A 88 1.46 1.64 1.12
C LEU A 88 1.02 2.97 1.74
N GLN A 89 0.61 2.97 3.00
CA GLN A 89 0.18 4.19 3.68
C GLN A 89 1.32 5.19 3.87
N ASN A 90 2.51 4.71 4.24
CA ASN A 90 3.68 5.57 4.35
C ASN A 90 4.02 6.22 3.00
N MET A 91 4.05 5.44 1.92
CA MET A 91 4.35 5.99 0.59
C MET A 91 3.23 6.93 0.07
N ARG A 92 1.96 6.65 0.35
CA ARG A 92 0.84 7.58 0.06
C ARG A 92 1.01 8.91 0.80
N ARG A 93 1.40 8.85 2.07
CA ARG A 93 1.66 10.05 2.89
C ARG A 93 2.87 10.82 2.37
N LEU A 94 3.94 10.14 1.97
CA LEU A 94 5.11 10.79 1.35
C LEU A 94 4.71 11.49 0.04
N ASN A 95 3.96 10.82 -0.83
CA ASN A 95 3.45 11.42 -2.07
C ASN A 95 2.61 12.68 -1.79
N HIS A 96 1.75 12.65 -0.78
CA HIS A 96 0.96 13.81 -0.38
C HIS A 96 1.83 14.97 0.13
N LEU A 97 2.79 14.70 1.03
CA LEU A 97 3.71 15.70 1.55
C LEU A 97 4.55 16.31 0.43
N LEU A 98 5.14 15.50 -0.45
CA LEU A 98 5.91 15.99 -1.59
C LEU A 98 5.06 16.89 -2.51
N SER A 99 3.81 16.52 -2.75
CA SER A 99 2.87 17.32 -3.56
C SER A 99 2.47 18.62 -2.86
N GLN A 100 2.39 18.61 -1.53
CA GLN A 100 2.06 19.78 -0.73
C GLN A 100 3.22 20.80 -0.71
N TYR A 101 4.45 20.33 -0.52
CA TYR A 101 5.64 21.19 -0.42
C TYR A 101 6.35 21.47 -1.75
N SER A 102 5.87 20.91 -2.87
CA SER A 102 6.31 21.27 -4.23
C SER A 102 5.79 22.64 -4.70
N GLY A 103 4.75 23.17 -4.03
CA GLY A 103 4.10 24.43 -4.39
C GLY A 103 2.92 24.29 -5.37
N SER A 104 2.50 23.07 -5.71
CA SER A 104 1.21 22.83 -6.38
C SER A 104 0.08 22.88 -5.34
N SER A 105 -0.35 24.09 -4.96
CA SER A 105 -1.33 24.31 -3.91
C SER A 105 -2.76 23.99 -4.36
N GLN A 106 -3.22 22.76 -4.16
CA GLN A 106 -4.65 22.40 -4.15
C GLN A 106 -5.12 21.87 -2.77
N PHE A 107 -4.20 21.66 -1.82
CA PHE A 107 -4.47 20.96 -0.56
C PHE A 107 -4.20 21.80 0.69
N SER A 108 -4.10 23.12 0.54
CA SER A 108 -3.76 24.01 1.65
C SER A 108 -5.02 24.47 2.37
N THR A 109 -5.04 24.35 3.70
CA THR A 109 -5.92 25.15 4.55
C THR A 109 -5.16 26.41 4.98
N PRO A 110 -5.84 27.53 5.29
CA PRO A 110 -5.17 28.78 5.67
C PRO A 110 -4.17 28.62 6.82
N ALA A 111 -4.43 27.68 7.75
CA ALA A 111 -3.54 27.39 8.88
C ALA A 111 -2.19 26.76 8.48
N ILE A 112 -2.15 26.05 7.35
CA ILE A 112 -0.97 25.30 6.90
C ILE A 112 -0.23 26.04 5.78
N GLU A 113 -0.85 27.02 5.13
CA GLU A 113 -0.24 27.83 4.06
C GLU A 113 1.07 28.48 4.48
N HIS A 114 1.10 29.13 5.66
CA HIS A 114 2.33 29.74 6.18
C HIS A 114 3.47 28.73 6.42
N LEU A 115 3.15 27.48 6.78
CA LEU A 115 4.15 26.42 6.91
C LEU A 115 4.62 25.93 5.54
N ILE A 116 3.72 25.80 4.57
CA ILE A 116 4.07 25.41 3.20
C ILE A 116 5.00 26.45 2.59
N GLU A 117 4.70 27.73 2.70
CA GLU A 117 5.56 28.81 2.19
C GLU A 117 6.95 28.77 2.83
N LYS A 118 7.02 28.61 4.15
CA LYS A 118 8.29 28.55 4.89
C LYS A 118 9.14 27.32 4.53
N TYR A 119 8.50 26.17 4.31
CA TYR A 119 9.17 24.89 4.08
C TYR A 119 9.06 24.39 2.64
N LYS A 120 8.72 25.24 1.67
CA LYS A 120 8.68 24.88 0.25
C LYS A 120 10.08 24.54 -0.28
N PHE A 121 10.18 23.59 -1.20
CA PHE A 121 11.44 23.35 -1.92
C PHE A 121 11.79 24.53 -2.84
N HIS A 122 13.04 25.00 -2.76
CA HIS A 122 13.51 26.16 -3.53
C HIS A 122 14.37 25.75 -4.72
N ARG A 123 15.18 24.70 -4.58
CA ARG A 123 16.17 24.26 -5.60
C ARG A 123 15.86 22.87 -6.15
N THR A 124 15.25 22.02 -5.34
CA THR A 124 14.88 20.65 -5.69
C THR A 124 13.66 20.69 -6.60
N ASN A 125 13.75 20.09 -7.79
CA ASN A 125 12.57 19.79 -8.59
C ASN A 125 12.01 18.41 -8.15
N PRO A 126 10.91 18.35 -7.38
CA PRO A 126 10.44 17.11 -6.80
C PRO A 126 9.76 16.19 -7.81
N GLN A 127 9.63 16.57 -9.08
CA GLN A 127 8.87 15.80 -10.08
C GLN A 127 9.38 14.37 -10.29
N ILE A 128 10.71 14.17 -10.27
CA ILE A 128 11.29 12.82 -10.39
C ILE A 128 10.93 11.97 -9.16
N ILE A 129 11.10 12.52 -7.96
CA ILE A 129 10.78 11.82 -6.72
C ILE A 129 9.27 11.53 -6.65
N LEU A 130 8.43 12.48 -7.07
CA LEU A 130 6.98 12.33 -7.12
C LEU A 130 6.53 11.23 -8.09
N SER A 131 7.05 11.21 -9.33
CA SER A 131 6.66 10.21 -10.31
C SER A 131 7.03 8.79 -9.86
N HIS A 132 8.23 8.61 -9.31
CA HIS A 132 8.67 7.34 -8.73
C HIS A 132 7.85 6.97 -7.49
N CYS A 133 7.51 7.93 -6.62
CA CYS A 133 6.67 7.68 -5.45
C CYS A 133 5.26 7.21 -5.84
N GLN A 134 4.68 7.80 -6.89
CA GLN A 134 3.37 7.38 -7.42
C GLN A 134 3.44 5.98 -8.04
N TRP A 135 4.52 5.68 -8.75
CA TRP A 135 4.77 4.35 -9.29
C TRP A 135 4.91 3.32 -8.16
N GLN A 136 5.71 3.61 -7.13
CA GLN A 136 5.91 2.73 -5.99
C GLN A 136 4.62 2.47 -5.22
N VAL A 137 3.81 3.51 -4.96
CA VAL A 137 2.46 3.36 -4.36
C VAL A 137 1.61 2.39 -5.18
N SER A 138 1.60 2.55 -6.51
CA SER A 138 0.85 1.68 -7.40
C SER A 138 1.39 0.24 -7.41
N ASN A 139 2.71 0.08 -7.36
CA ASN A 139 3.38 -1.21 -7.33
C ASN A 139 3.08 -1.98 -6.05
N ILE A 140 3.21 -1.33 -4.88
CA ILE A 140 2.87 -1.91 -3.58
C ILE A 140 1.39 -2.33 -3.55
N TYR A 141 0.48 -1.50 -4.10
CA TYR A 141 -0.94 -1.84 -4.16
C TYR A 141 -1.22 -3.06 -5.05
N LYS A 142 -0.60 -3.16 -6.23
CA LYS A 142 -0.73 -4.34 -7.09
C LYS A 142 -0.21 -5.61 -6.41
N ASN A 143 0.96 -5.51 -5.78
CA ASN A 143 1.57 -6.65 -5.08
C ASN A 143 0.77 -7.06 -3.85
N LEU A 144 0.13 -6.12 -3.14
CA LEU A 144 -0.83 -6.44 -2.06
C LEU A 144 -1.95 -7.36 -2.58
N PHE A 145 -2.52 -7.07 -3.74
CA PHE A 145 -3.56 -7.90 -4.33
C PHE A 145 -3.02 -9.25 -4.78
N HIS A 146 -1.87 -9.26 -5.46
CA HIS A 146 -1.28 -10.46 -6.04
C HIS A 146 -0.73 -11.43 -4.97
N GLU A 147 -0.03 -10.93 -3.96
CA GLU A 147 0.67 -11.75 -2.96
C GLU A 147 -0.17 -12.06 -1.73
N CYS A 148 -1.08 -11.17 -1.32
CA CYS A 148 -1.78 -11.30 -0.04
C CYS A 148 -3.28 -11.60 -0.18
N ILE A 149 -3.98 -10.87 -1.06
CA ILE A 149 -5.46 -10.91 -1.11
C ILE A 149 -5.93 -12.05 -2.00
N ALA A 150 -5.55 -12.06 -3.28
CA ALA A 150 -6.04 -13.04 -4.24
C ALA A 150 -5.70 -14.49 -3.85
N PRO A 151 -4.48 -14.84 -3.39
CA PRO A 151 -4.16 -16.22 -3.02
C PRO A 151 -4.97 -16.77 -1.84
N ARG A 152 -5.51 -15.88 -0.98
CA ARG A 152 -6.31 -16.27 0.19
C ARG A 152 -7.81 -16.28 -0.11
N ILE A 153 -8.28 -15.32 -0.90
CA ILE A 153 -9.70 -15.15 -1.20
C ILE A 153 -10.12 -16.04 -2.37
N CYS A 154 -9.40 -16.03 -3.49
CA CYS A 154 -9.82 -16.69 -4.73
C CYS A 154 -10.09 -18.21 -4.56
N PRO A 155 -9.26 -19.00 -3.86
CA PRO A 155 -9.51 -20.42 -3.66
C PRO A 155 -10.79 -20.71 -2.87
N LEU A 156 -11.29 -19.76 -2.08
CA LEU A 156 -12.49 -19.91 -1.27
C LEU A 156 -13.77 -19.52 -2.02
N LEU A 157 -13.68 -18.80 -3.15
CA LEU A 157 -14.86 -18.24 -3.80
C LEU A 157 -15.82 -19.31 -4.34
N VAL A 158 -15.30 -20.31 -5.03
CA VAL A 158 -16.13 -21.43 -5.53
C VAL A 158 -16.79 -22.21 -4.38
N PRO A 159 -16.05 -22.74 -3.39
CA PRO A 159 -16.66 -23.53 -2.32
C PRO A 159 -17.54 -22.69 -1.38
N ALA A 160 -17.20 -21.42 -1.11
CA ALA A 160 -17.95 -20.57 -0.18
C ALA A 160 -19.16 -19.87 -0.81
N LEU A 161 -19.07 -19.43 -2.07
CA LEU A 161 -20.13 -18.63 -2.71
C LEU A 161 -20.99 -19.47 -3.68
N LEU A 162 -20.38 -20.37 -4.45
CA LEU A 162 -21.08 -21.04 -5.56
C LEU A 162 -21.59 -22.43 -5.19
N GLU A 163 -20.81 -23.19 -4.41
CA GLU A 163 -21.13 -24.57 -4.06
C GLU A 163 -21.82 -24.72 -2.70
N PHE A 164 -21.76 -23.68 -1.86
CA PHE A 164 -22.36 -23.66 -0.52
C PHE A 164 -23.84 -24.08 -0.54
N LYS A 165 -24.21 -25.10 0.23
CA LYS A 165 -25.59 -25.54 0.38
C LYS A 165 -26.15 -24.96 1.67
N SER A 166 -26.77 -23.79 1.58
CA SER A 166 -27.63 -23.32 2.66
C SER A 166 -28.79 -24.30 2.84
N ASP A 167 -28.80 -25.01 3.98
CA ASP A 167 -29.84 -25.95 4.37
C ASP A 167 -31.24 -25.31 4.41
N ASP A 168 -31.33 -23.98 4.51
CA ASP A 168 -32.60 -23.27 4.63
C ASP A 168 -33.37 -23.17 3.31
N VAL A 169 -32.69 -23.21 2.15
CA VAL A 169 -33.38 -23.30 0.84
C VAL A 169 -34.03 -24.67 0.66
N ASN A 170 -33.47 -25.72 1.27
CA ASN A 170 -34.03 -27.08 1.23
C ASN A 170 -35.15 -27.30 2.25
N LYS A 171 -35.21 -26.54 3.35
CA LYS A 171 -36.34 -26.63 4.31
C LYS A 171 -37.65 -26.13 3.74
N CYS A 172 -37.63 -25.20 2.79
CA CYS A 172 -38.82 -24.81 2.05
C CYS A 172 -39.33 -25.91 1.09
N ILE A 173 -38.53 -26.93 0.77
CA ILE A 173 -38.85 -27.92 -0.26
C ILE A 173 -38.98 -29.35 0.29
N THR A 174 -38.34 -29.71 1.41
CA THR A 174 -38.40 -31.08 1.94
C THR A 174 -38.45 -31.13 3.48
N LYS A 175 -39.64 -31.41 4.01
CA LYS A 175 -39.82 -32.01 5.33
C LYS A 175 -39.34 -33.47 5.28
N ARG A 176 -38.08 -33.75 5.60
CA ARG A 176 -37.61 -34.98 6.30
C ARG A 176 -36.09 -34.98 6.44
N GLY A 177 -35.64 -35.49 7.58
CA GLY A 177 -34.34 -35.22 8.15
C GLY A 177 -33.15 -35.80 7.41
N ALA A 178 -32.02 -35.12 7.56
CA ALA A 178 -30.69 -35.72 7.57
C ALA A 178 -29.79 -34.83 8.46
N LYS A 179 -29.30 -35.40 9.56
CA LYS A 179 -28.24 -34.84 10.40
C LYS A 179 -26.90 -35.29 9.83
N ASN A 180 -25.88 -34.42 9.94
CA ASN A 180 -24.42 -34.69 9.88
C ASN A 180 -23.62 -34.27 8.63
N GLY A 181 -24.02 -33.21 7.90
CA GLY A 181 -23.12 -32.49 6.94
C GLY A 181 -22.64 -31.10 7.40
N LYS A 182 -23.23 -30.57 8.48
CA LYS A 182 -23.31 -29.14 8.79
C LYS A 182 -22.00 -28.39 9.09
N LYS A 183 -20.86 -29.07 9.31
CA LYS A 183 -19.65 -28.43 9.85
C LYS A 183 -18.62 -27.99 8.80
N PHE A 184 -18.67 -28.53 7.58
CA PHE A 184 -17.58 -28.34 6.61
C PHE A 184 -17.87 -27.24 5.59
N GLU A 185 -19.14 -27.02 5.22
CA GLU A 185 -19.55 -25.99 4.26
C GLU A 185 -19.59 -24.59 4.90
N ASP A 186 -20.14 -24.45 6.11
CA ASP A 186 -20.13 -23.20 6.90
C ASP A 186 -18.70 -22.66 7.10
N LYS A 187 -17.72 -23.58 7.19
CA LYS A 187 -16.31 -23.24 7.40
C LYS A 187 -15.70 -22.42 6.26
N HIS A 188 -16.08 -22.62 5.01
CA HIS A 188 -15.46 -21.89 3.88
C HIS A 188 -15.92 -20.44 3.82
N MET A 189 -17.20 -20.18 4.08
CA MET A 189 -17.74 -18.83 4.19
C MET A 189 -17.18 -18.11 5.42
N GLU A 190 -17.10 -18.80 6.57
CA GLU A 190 -16.44 -18.27 7.77
C GLU A 190 -14.96 -17.93 7.51
N MET A 191 -14.22 -18.77 6.79
CA MET A 191 -12.83 -18.50 6.42
C MET A 191 -12.70 -17.30 5.47
N LEU A 192 -13.62 -17.16 4.50
CA LEU A 192 -13.65 -16.02 3.59
C LEU A 192 -13.89 -14.71 4.37
N ILE A 193 -14.88 -14.69 5.25
CA ILE A 193 -15.18 -13.54 6.13
C ILE A 193 -13.97 -13.23 7.02
N HIS A 194 -13.36 -14.25 7.64
CA HIS A 194 -12.18 -14.08 8.47
C HIS A 194 -10.99 -13.46 7.70
N HIS A 195 -10.78 -13.84 6.44
CA HIS A 195 -9.74 -13.21 5.61
C HIS A 195 -10.07 -11.75 5.27
N LEU A 196 -11.33 -11.43 5.00
CA LEU A 196 -11.78 -10.05 4.80
C LEU A 196 -11.60 -9.20 6.07
N ASP A 197 -11.95 -9.76 7.23
CA ASP A 197 -11.76 -9.13 8.54
C ASP A 197 -10.27 -8.91 8.83
N THR A 198 -9.41 -9.86 8.46
CA THR A 198 -7.95 -9.71 8.61
C THR A 198 -7.43 -8.51 7.82
N VAL A 199 -7.89 -8.33 6.57
CA VAL A 199 -7.52 -7.18 5.73
C VAL A 199 -8.08 -5.88 6.32
N HIS A 200 -9.35 -5.88 6.73
CA HIS A 200 -10.00 -4.73 7.36
C HIS A 200 -9.26 -4.27 8.62
N ASN A 201 -8.98 -5.20 9.53
CA ASN A 201 -8.32 -4.91 10.80
C ASN A 201 -6.89 -4.39 10.57
N ALA A 202 -6.15 -4.98 9.64
CA ALA A 202 -4.83 -4.49 9.26
C ALA A 202 -4.88 -3.06 8.71
N ALA A 203 -5.84 -2.75 7.83
CA ALA A 203 -6.00 -1.41 7.27
C ALA A 203 -6.41 -0.37 8.33
N MET A 204 -7.22 -0.78 9.31
CA MET A 204 -7.58 0.06 10.46
C MET A 204 -6.39 0.37 11.36
N ILE A 205 -5.53 -0.62 11.67
CA ILE A 205 -4.32 -0.39 12.47
C ILE A 205 -3.39 0.62 11.79
N VAL A 206 -3.26 0.54 10.45
CA VAL A 206 -2.42 1.44 9.67
C VAL A 206 -3.08 2.82 9.44
N THR A 207 -4.28 3.06 9.96
CA THR A 207 -5.02 4.33 9.88
C THR A 207 -5.36 4.77 8.45
N PHE A 208 -5.87 3.85 7.64
CA PHE A 208 -6.43 4.20 6.34
C PHE A 208 -7.60 5.19 6.49
N ASP A 209 -7.61 6.23 5.66
CA ASP A 209 -8.74 7.14 5.56
C ASP A 209 -9.96 6.41 4.95
N ALA A 210 -11.16 6.96 5.16
CA ALA A 210 -12.41 6.34 4.70
C ALA A 210 -12.45 6.10 3.18
N LYS A 211 -11.85 7.00 2.39
CA LYS A 211 -11.81 6.89 0.93
C LYS A 211 -10.87 5.76 0.48
N ALA A 212 -9.72 5.65 1.13
CA ALA A 212 -8.76 4.59 0.87
C ALA A 212 -9.32 3.21 1.25
N MET A 213 -10.01 3.13 2.39
CA MET A 213 -10.73 1.92 2.80
C MET A 213 -11.79 1.52 1.77
N GLN A 214 -12.59 2.49 1.32
CA GLN A 214 -13.60 2.27 0.29
C GLN A 214 -12.99 1.77 -1.03
N CYS A 215 -11.88 2.37 -1.49
CA CYS A 215 -11.19 1.91 -2.69
C CYS A 215 -10.69 0.47 -2.56
N LEU A 216 -10.05 0.14 -1.43
CA LEU A 216 -9.54 -1.20 -1.16
C LEU A 216 -10.66 -2.25 -1.24
N PHE A 217 -11.76 -2.03 -0.51
CA PHE A 217 -12.87 -2.99 -0.49
C PHE A 217 -13.68 -2.99 -1.79
N SER A 218 -13.75 -1.88 -2.52
CA SER A 218 -14.32 -1.85 -3.86
C SER A 218 -13.55 -2.76 -4.82
N ASP A 219 -12.22 -2.74 -4.77
CA ASP A 219 -11.39 -3.57 -5.64
C ASP A 219 -11.40 -5.04 -5.20
N ILE A 220 -11.49 -5.32 -3.90
CA ILE A 220 -11.74 -6.69 -3.40
C ILE A 220 -13.09 -7.21 -3.89
N ALA A 221 -14.15 -6.41 -3.82
CA ALA A 221 -15.47 -6.80 -4.30
C ALA A 221 -15.47 -7.06 -5.82
N LYS A 222 -14.75 -6.24 -6.61
CA LYS A 222 -14.53 -6.47 -8.04
C LYS A 222 -13.80 -7.78 -8.29
N LEU A 223 -12.74 -8.08 -7.55
CA LEU A 223 -12.01 -9.35 -7.65
C LEU A 223 -12.95 -10.54 -7.39
N ILE A 224 -13.70 -10.50 -6.30
CA ILE A 224 -14.69 -11.53 -5.93
C ILE A 224 -15.70 -11.72 -7.06
N LEU A 225 -16.27 -10.63 -7.56
CA LEU A 225 -17.25 -10.65 -8.64
C LEU A 225 -16.65 -11.25 -9.92
N THR A 226 -15.49 -10.77 -10.37
CA THR A 226 -14.86 -11.22 -11.61
C THR A 226 -14.54 -12.71 -11.56
N VAL A 227 -13.93 -13.19 -10.47
CA VAL A 227 -13.57 -14.61 -10.35
C VAL A 227 -14.81 -15.49 -10.25
N SER A 228 -15.78 -15.12 -9.39
CA SER A 228 -17.01 -15.90 -9.23
C SER A 228 -17.84 -15.93 -10.52
N PHE A 229 -17.92 -14.81 -11.23
CA PHE A 229 -18.64 -14.72 -12.50
C PHE A 229 -17.98 -15.57 -13.59
N ASN A 230 -16.65 -15.55 -13.68
CA ASN A 230 -15.93 -16.41 -14.62
C ASN A 230 -16.25 -17.89 -14.36
N GLU A 231 -16.20 -18.33 -13.10
CA GLU A 231 -16.52 -19.71 -12.73
C GLU A 231 -17.95 -20.10 -13.09
N LEU A 232 -18.94 -19.22 -12.88
CA LEU A 232 -20.32 -19.43 -13.32
C LEU A 232 -20.43 -19.61 -14.84
N MET A 233 -19.72 -18.78 -15.61
CA MET A 233 -19.76 -18.83 -17.07
C MET A 233 -19.17 -20.11 -17.65
N PHE A 234 -18.15 -20.69 -16.99
CA PHE A 234 -17.48 -21.91 -17.47
C PHE A 234 -18.08 -23.21 -16.94
N ARG A 235 -18.86 -23.18 -15.85
CA ARG A 235 -19.43 -24.36 -15.20
C ARG A 235 -20.94 -24.44 -15.32
N ARG A 236 -21.42 -25.30 -16.22
CA ARG A 236 -22.85 -25.52 -16.47
C ARG A 236 -23.62 -26.00 -15.23
N ASP A 237 -22.97 -26.74 -14.34
CA ASP A 237 -23.56 -27.27 -13.10
C ASP A 237 -23.92 -26.17 -12.08
N LEU A 238 -23.26 -25.01 -12.16
CA LEU A 238 -23.51 -23.89 -11.25
C LEU A 238 -24.67 -22.99 -11.71
N CYS A 239 -25.02 -23.00 -13.00
CA CYS A 239 -26.09 -22.17 -13.58
C CYS A 239 -27.49 -22.77 -13.40
N ASN A 240 -27.97 -22.81 -12.16
CA ASN A 240 -29.34 -23.25 -11.82
C ASN A 240 -30.04 -22.27 -10.86
N LEU A 241 -31.38 -22.32 -10.83
CA LEU A 241 -32.19 -21.41 -9.99
C LEU A 241 -31.80 -21.45 -8.52
N ARG A 242 -31.40 -22.62 -8.00
CA ARG A 242 -30.98 -22.77 -6.60
C ARG A 242 -29.67 -22.04 -6.33
N SER A 243 -28.72 -22.07 -7.26
CA SER A 243 -27.50 -21.28 -7.17
C SER A 243 -27.79 -19.77 -7.32
N GLY A 244 -28.69 -19.39 -8.24
CA GLY A 244 -29.08 -17.98 -8.42
C GLY A 244 -29.81 -17.36 -7.23
N VAL A 245 -30.52 -18.13 -6.41
CA VAL A 245 -31.11 -17.65 -5.14
C VAL A 245 -30.08 -17.58 -4.01
N ARG A 246 -28.96 -18.31 -4.12
CA ARG A 246 -27.89 -18.35 -3.12
C ARG A 246 -26.88 -17.21 -3.28
N ILE A 247 -26.53 -16.90 -4.53
CA ILE A 247 -25.65 -15.79 -4.94
C ILE A 247 -26.38 -14.47 -4.75
#